data_AF-A0A0E3QMB4-F1
#
_entry.id   AF-A0A0E3QMB4-F1
#
_cell.length_a   1.000
_cell.length_b   1.000
_cell.length_c   1.000
_cell.angle_alpha   90.00
_cell.angle_beta   90.00
_cell.angle_gamma   90.00
#
_symmetry.space_group_name_H-M   'P 1'
#
loop_
_entity.id
_entity.type
_entity.pdbx_description
1 polymer ?
#
loop_
_entity_poly.entity_id
_entity_poly.type
_entity_poly.pdbx_seq_one_letter_code
_entity_poly.pdbx_strand_id
1 'polypeptide(L)'
;MGLFCVNKFVAISSSRDKLRALLLLSSMGVGLPAVGSAHSPDDVKDLIHIVGVTPLVIKLLEGSQGIGVVFAETRKEAESVIETFLGLNVNIMV
;
A
#
# COMPACT_ATOMS: atom_id res chain seq x y z
N MET A 1 1.26 5.77 -32.92
CA MET A 1 -0.16 5.70 -33.34
C MET A 1 -0.87 6.98 -32.89
N GLY A 2 -0.98 8.01 -33.74
CA GLY A 2 -1.52 9.36 -33.39
C GLY A 2 -3.01 9.44 -33.06
N LEU A 3 -3.57 8.42 -32.41
CA LEU A 3 -4.94 8.39 -31.91
C LEU A 3 -5.02 9.16 -30.60
N PHE A 4 -6.07 9.96 -30.44
CA PHE A 4 -6.34 10.67 -29.21
C PHE A 4 -6.71 9.68 -28.09
N CYS A 5 -6.00 9.76 -26.96
CA CYS A 5 -6.33 9.02 -25.74
C CYS A 5 -6.88 10.00 -24.70
N VAL A 6 -8.08 9.73 -24.20
CA VAL A 6 -8.73 10.56 -23.16
C VAL A 6 -7.83 10.72 -21.94
N ASN A 7 -7.14 9.64 -21.54
CA ASN A 7 -6.13 9.66 -20.49
C ASN A 7 -4.77 9.29 -21.07
N LYS A 8 -3.75 10.12 -20.79
CA LYS A 8 -2.37 9.85 -21.18
C LYS A 8 -1.87 8.58 -20.48
N PHE A 9 -0.96 7.84 -21.13
CA PHE A 9 -0.40 6.62 -20.55
C PHE A 9 0.20 6.87 -19.15
N VAL A 10 0.91 7.99 -18.95
CA VAL A 10 1.51 8.36 -17.66
C VAL A 10 0.47 8.44 -16.54
N ALA A 11 -0.73 8.97 -16.85
CA ALA A 11 -1.81 9.09 -15.88
C ALA A 11 -2.33 7.69 -15.49
N ILE A 12 -2.55 6.81 -16.47
CA ILE A 12 -3.01 5.43 -16.24
C ILE A 12 -1.97 4.63 -15.46
N SER A 13 -0.70 4.71 -15.83
CA SER A 13 0.39 4.02 -15.13
C SER A 13 0.53 4.54 -13.69
N SER A 14 0.50 5.86 -13.49
CA SER A 14 0.63 6.46 -12.16
C SER A 14 -0.58 6.20 -11.27
N SER A 15 -1.79 6.05 -11.82
CA SER A 15 -2.98 5.70 -11.03
C SER A 15 -3.09 4.21 -10.70
N ARG A 16 -2.38 3.34 -11.44
CA ARG A 16 -2.37 1.89 -11.19
C ARG A 16 -1.37 1.47 -10.12
N ASP A 17 -0.27 2.20 -10.02
CA ASP A 17 0.69 2.05 -8.92
C ASP A 17 0.17 2.82 -7.69
N LYS A 18 -0.36 2.05 -6.72
CA LYS A 18 -1.02 2.60 -5.53
C LYS A 18 -0.07 3.46 -4.70
N LEU A 19 1.18 3.01 -4.53
CA LEU A 19 2.17 3.72 -3.74
C LEU A 19 2.54 5.04 -4.43
N ARG A 20 2.81 4.98 -5.74
CA ARG A 20 3.10 6.19 -6.53
C ARG A 20 1.94 7.18 -6.53
N ALA A 21 0.70 6.70 -6.67
CA ALA A 21 -0.48 7.55 -6.64
C ALA A 21 -0.61 8.30 -5.30
N LEU A 22 -0.40 7.59 -4.18
CA LEU A 22 -0.45 8.20 -2.85
C LEU A 22 0.68 9.21 -2.63
N LEU A 23 1.90 8.89 -3.05
CA LEU A 23 3.02 9.83 -2.98
C LEU A 23 2.77 11.11 -3.80
N LEU A 24 2.17 10.98 -4.99
CA LEU A 24 1.78 12.12 -5.82
C LEU A 24 0.72 12.97 -5.12
N LEU A 25 -0.34 12.35 -4.59
CA LEU A 25 -1.41 13.05 -3.86
C LEU A 25 -0.86 13.75 -2.61
N SER A 26 0.02 13.08 -1.85
CA SER A 26 0.69 13.64 -0.67
C SER A 26 1.53 14.87 -1.04
N SER A 27 2.30 14.80 -2.13
CA SER A 27 3.12 15.94 -2.60
C SER A 27 2.28 17.15 -3.05
N MET A 28 1.00 16.95 -3.35
CA MET A 28 0.06 18.02 -3.68
C MET A 28 -0.72 18.54 -2.46
N GLY A 29 -0.42 18.05 -1.26
CA GLY A 29 -1.09 18.46 -0.02
C GLY A 29 -2.49 17.88 0.15
N VAL A 30 -2.83 16.80 -0.56
CA VAL A 30 -4.10 16.09 -0.35
C VAL A 30 -4.03 15.37 0.99
N GLY A 31 -5.06 15.53 1.83
CA GLY A 31 -5.16 14.81 3.09
C GLY A 31 -5.27 13.30 2.86
N LEU A 32 -4.33 12.55 3.42
CA LEU A 32 -4.27 11.09 3.35
C LEU A 32 -4.17 10.52 4.78
N PRO A 33 -4.64 9.29 5.03
CA PRO A 33 -4.33 8.61 6.27
C PRO A 33 -2.82 8.40 6.40
N ALA A 34 -2.35 8.11 7.62
CA ALA A 34 -0.99 7.60 7.78
C ALA A 34 -0.87 6.29 6.99
N VAL A 35 0.16 6.21 6.15
CA VAL A 35 0.42 5.06 5.27
C VAL A 35 1.89 4.73 5.34
N GLY A 36 2.20 3.43 5.40
CA GLY A 36 3.55 2.90 5.36
C GLY A 36 3.67 1.74 4.38
N SER A 37 4.90 1.41 4.02
CA SER A 37 5.23 0.21 3.24
C SER A 37 6.53 -0.35 3.77
N ALA A 38 6.63 -1.68 3.84
CA ALA A 38 7.86 -2.37 4.19
C ALA A 38 8.26 -3.30 3.06
N HIS A 39 9.57 -3.52 2.95
CA HIS A 39 10.18 -4.45 2.00
C HIS A 39 10.96 -5.57 2.71
N SER A 40 11.14 -5.48 4.04
CA SER A 40 11.82 -6.49 4.85
C SER A 40 10.95 -6.92 6.04
N PRO A 41 10.90 -8.23 6.38
CA PRO A 41 10.24 -8.74 7.59
C PRO A 41 10.83 -8.20 8.90
N ASP A 42 12.09 -7.77 8.90
CA ASP A 42 12.76 -7.29 10.11
C ASP A 42 12.18 -5.96 10.61
N ASP A 43 11.56 -5.19 9.70
CA ASP A 43 11.08 -3.82 9.98
C ASP A 43 9.59 -3.76 10.36
N VAL A 44 8.91 -4.89 10.50
CA VAL A 44 7.43 -4.94 10.63
C VAL A 44 6.93 -4.21 11.89
N LYS A 45 7.64 -4.38 13.01
CA LYS A 45 7.28 -3.73 14.28
C LYS A 45 7.43 -2.21 14.19
N ASP A 46 8.48 -1.77 13.51
CA ASP A 46 8.76 -0.34 13.32
C ASP A 46 7.78 0.26 12.31
N LEU A 47 7.43 -0.47 11.24
CA LEU A 47 6.39 -0.09 10.29
C LEU A 47 5.06 0.18 11.02
N ILE A 48 4.61 -0.77 11.84
CA ILE A 48 3.38 -0.61 12.62
C ILE A 48 3.48 0.62 13.52
N HIS A 49 4.63 0.83 14.19
CA HIS A 49 4.82 2.00 15.03
C HIS A 49 4.75 3.33 14.27
N ILE A 50 5.29 3.38 13.04
CA ILE A 50 5.31 4.58 12.18
C ILE A 50 3.92 4.92 11.66
N VAL A 51 3.14 3.92 11.23
CA VAL A 51 1.80 4.14 10.64
C VAL A 51 0.77 4.44 11.73
N GLY A 52 0.89 3.78 12.89
CA GLY A 52 0.03 4.00 14.04
C GLY A 52 -0.36 2.70 14.76
N VAL A 53 -1.01 2.86 15.91
CA VAL A 53 -1.58 1.72 16.62
C VAL A 53 -2.82 1.18 15.91
N THR A 54 -3.08 -0.11 16.08
CA THR A 54 -4.23 -0.82 15.49
C THR A 54 -5.57 -0.20 15.88
N PRO A 55 -6.61 -0.33 15.04
CA PRO A 55 -6.72 -1.21 13.86
C PRO A 55 -6.00 -0.69 12.60
N LEU A 56 -5.49 -1.60 11.77
CA LEU A 56 -4.76 -1.30 10.52
C LEU A 56 -5.42 -1.94 9.29
N VAL A 57 -5.24 -1.32 8.13
CA VAL A 57 -5.72 -1.82 6.83
C VAL A 57 -4.53 -2.17 5.96
N ILE A 58 -4.26 -3.46 5.80
CA ILE A 58 -3.13 -3.96 5.01
C ILE A 58 -3.60 -4.23 3.59
N LYS A 59 -2.94 -3.63 2.59
CA LYS A 59 -3.25 -3.74 1.17
C LYS A 59 -2.07 -4.31 0.40
N LEU A 60 -2.34 -5.30 -0.46
CA LEU A 60 -1.37 -5.79 -1.43
C LEU A 60 -1.21 -4.76 -2.56
N LEU A 61 0.04 -4.41 -2.89
CA LEU A 61 0.34 -3.54 -4.03
C LEU A 61 0.06 -4.27 -5.35
N GLU A 62 0.30 -5.57 -5.37
CA GLU A 62 0.04 -6.45 -6.49
C GLU A 62 -1.43 -6.94 -6.50
N GLY A 63 -2.02 -7.04 -7.69
CA GLY A 63 -3.41 -7.42 -7.88
C GLY A 63 -4.38 -6.24 -8.06
N SER A 64 -5.41 -6.48 -8.88
CA SER A 64 -6.41 -5.47 -9.30
C SER A 64 -7.85 -5.81 -8.88
N GLN A 65 -8.05 -6.89 -8.12
CA GLN A 65 -9.36 -7.49 -7.89
C GLN A 65 -9.57 -7.82 -6.41
N GLY A 66 -9.78 -6.80 -5.55
CA GLY A 66 -10.47 -6.87 -4.24
C GLY A 66 -10.03 -7.88 -3.14
N ILE A 67 -9.19 -8.86 -3.43
CA ILE A 67 -8.82 -10.00 -2.56
C ILE A 67 -7.59 -9.65 -1.71
N GLY A 68 -6.93 -8.53 -1.99
CA GLY A 68 -5.69 -8.10 -1.33
C GLY A 68 -5.88 -7.00 -0.28
N VAL A 69 -7.00 -6.97 0.45
CA VAL A 69 -7.19 -6.04 1.57
C VAL A 69 -7.54 -6.82 2.82
N VAL A 70 -6.76 -6.63 3.88
CA VAL A 70 -6.94 -7.27 5.18
C VAL A 70 -7.13 -6.20 6.23
N PHE A 71 -8.16 -6.38 7.07
CA PHE A 71 -8.38 -5.55 8.26
C PHE A 71 -7.83 -6.29 9.47
N ALA A 72 -6.87 -5.69 10.17
CA ALA A 72 -6.26 -6.26 11.36
C ALA A 72 -6.68 -5.43 12.59
N GLU A 73 -7.42 -6.04 13.50
CA GLU A 73 -7.94 -5.37 14.70
C GLU A 73 -6.89 -5.30 15.80
N THR A 74 -6.00 -6.29 15.85
CA THR A 74 -4.95 -6.39 16.85
C THR A 74 -3.57 -6.28 16.25
N ARG A 75 -2.61 -5.79 17.05
CA ARG A 75 -1.20 -5.72 16.63
C ARG A 75 -0.65 -7.07 16.20
N LYS A 76 -1.04 -8.15 16.89
CA LYS A 76 -0.60 -9.51 16.59
C LYS A 76 -1.13 -10.00 15.24
N GLU A 77 -2.39 -9.68 14.91
CA GLU A 77 -2.96 -9.96 13.58
C GLU A 77 -2.20 -9.18 12.51
N ALA A 78 -1.93 -7.89 12.73
CA ALA A 78 -1.21 -7.06 11.77
C ALA A 78 0.20 -7.61 11.51
N GLU A 79 0.97 -7.91 12.56
CA GLU A 79 2.31 -8.50 12.47
C GLU A 79 2.26 -9.83 11.68
N SER A 80 1.36 -10.74 12.05
CA SER A 80 1.24 -12.06 11.40
C SER A 80 0.90 -11.95 9.91
N VAL A 81 -0.01 -11.05 9.55
CA VAL A 81 -0.43 -10.85 8.15
C VAL A 81 0.71 -10.23 7.33
N ILE A 82 1.37 -9.22 7.88
CA ILE A 82 2.49 -8.54 7.21
C ILE A 82 3.66 -9.51 6.99
N GLU A 83 4.08 -10.24 8.03
CA GLU A 83 5.17 -11.23 7.95
C GLU A 83 4.86 -12.31 6.91
N THR A 84 3.61 -12.78 6.86
CA THR A 84 3.18 -13.78 5.87
C THR A 84 3.34 -13.25 4.46
N PHE A 85 2.90 -12.01 4.17
CA PHE A 85 3.00 -11.45 2.83
C PHE A 85 4.43 -11.12 2.42
N LEU A 86 5.25 -10.61 3.34
CA LEU A 86 6.68 -10.37 3.08
C LEU A 86 7.44 -11.67 2.84
N GLY A 87 7.12 -12.75 3.57
CA GLY A 87 7.68 -14.08 3.33
C GLY A 87 7.29 -14.68 1.97
N LEU A 88 6.17 -14.24 1.39
CA LEU A 88 5.75 -14.59 0.04
C LEU A 88 6.34 -13.65 -1.04
N ASN A 89 7.23 -12.73 -0.67
CA ASN A 89 7.78 -11.68 -1.53
C ASN A 89 6.70 -10.80 -2.19
N VAL A 90 5.56 -10.62 -1.52
CA VAL A 90 4.48 -9.76 -2.01
C VAL A 90 4.64 -8.37 -1.39
N ASN A 91 4.66 -7.35 -2.24
CA ASN A 91 4.75 -5.98 -1.77
C ASN A 91 3.42 -5.53 -1.13
N ILE A 92 3.51 -4.91 0.04
CA ILE A 92 2.34 -4.47 0.82
C ILE A 92 2.40 -2.98 1.16
N MET A 93 1.25 -2.46 1.54
CA MET A 93 1.03 -1.12 2.05
C MET A 93 0.10 -1.22 3.26
N VAL A 94 0.40 -0.50 4.32
CA VAL A 94 -0.33 -0.50 5.58
C VAL A 94 -0.87 0.89 5.86
#